data_AF-A0A662M8G4-F1
#
_entry.id   AF-A0A662M8G4-F1
#
_cell.length_a   1.000
_cell.length_b   1.000
_cell.length_c   1.000
_cell.angle_alpha   90.00
_cell.angle_beta   90.00
_cell.angle_gamma   90.00
#
_symmetry.space_group_name_H-M   'P 1'
#
loop_
_entity.id
_entity.type
_entity.pdbx_description
1 polymer ?
#
loop_
_entity_poly.entity_id
_entity_poly.type
_entity_poly.pdbx_seq_one_letter_code
_entity_poly.pdbx_strand_id
1 'polypeptide(L)' 'YQSRRLRIRYRSRDGNFKYVHTLNSTALATTRTAVAIIENYQKEDGTIEIPKVLRKYLGGIKEIVPPERKNLKYSFSE' A
#
# COMPACT_ATOMS: atom_id res chain seq x y z
N TYR A 1 -16.86 -18.79 -11.23
CA TYR A 1 -17.78 -18.13 -10.29
C TYR A 1 -18.06 -16.68 -10.70
N GLN A 2 -17.08 -15.77 -10.60
CA GLN A 2 -17.27 -14.34 -10.89
C GLN A 2 -17.73 -14.07 -12.34
N SER A 3 -17.04 -14.64 -13.34
CA SER A 3 -17.38 -14.46 -14.77
C SER A 3 -18.79 -14.92 -15.16
N ARG A 4 -19.32 -15.99 -14.53
CA ARG A 4 -20.71 -16.43 -14.74
C ARG A 4 -21.71 -15.44 -14.14
N ARG A 5 -21.46 -14.93 -12.93
CA ARG A 5 -22.35 -13.97 -12.24
C ARG A 5 -22.35 -12.60 -12.91
N LEU A 6 -21.21 -12.17 -13.46
CA LEU A 6 -21.03 -10.88 -14.14
C LEU A 6 -21.15 -10.97 -15.68
N ARG A 7 -21.46 -12.15 -16.22
CA ARG A 7 -21.54 -12.42 -17.67
C ARG A 7 -20.28 -12.03 -18.49
N ILE A 8 -19.08 -12.10 -17.89
CA ILE A 8 -17.80 -11.82 -18.56
C ILE A 8 -17.42 -13.01 -19.44
N ARG A 9 -17.36 -12.78 -20.76
CA ARG A 9 -17.16 -13.82 -21.78
C ARG A 9 -16.13 -13.34 -22.80
N TYR A 10 -15.46 -14.29 -23.45
CA TYR A 10 -14.64 -14.06 -24.64
C TYR A 10 -15.20 -14.89 -25.80
N ARG A 11 -14.89 -14.48 -27.04
CA ARG A 11 -15.19 -15.27 -28.24
C ARG A 11 -14.02 -16.22 -28.50
N SER A 12 -14.27 -17.52 -28.52
CA SER A 12 -13.25 -18.52 -28.85
C SER A 12 -13.08 -18.67 -30.37
N ARG A 13 -12.05 -19.42 -30.78
CA ARG A 13 -11.68 -19.62 -32.20
C ARG A 13 -12.78 -20.28 -33.04
N ASP A 14 -13.63 -21.06 -32.38
CA ASP A 14 -14.84 -21.69 -32.94
C ASP A 14 -16.04 -20.72 -33.04
N GLY A 15 -15.86 -19.42 -32.73
CA GLY A 15 -16.91 -18.40 -32.78
C GLY A 15 -17.84 -18.37 -31.56
N ASN A 16 -17.75 -19.37 -30.67
CA ASN A 16 -18.61 -19.50 -29.50
C ASN A 16 -18.22 -18.52 -28.39
N PHE A 17 -19.20 -18.13 -27.57
CA PHE A 17 -18.93 -17.39 -26.34
C PHE A 17 -18.60 -18.35 -25.20
N LYS A 18 -17.43 -18.17 -24.58
CA LYS A 18 -16.99 -18.93 -23.40
C LYS A 18 -16.75 -17.99 -22.23
N TYR A 19 -17.02 -18.45 -21.01
CA TYR A 19 -16.73 -17.68 -19.80
C TYR A 19 -15.23 -17.69 -19.52
N VAL A 20 -14.66 -16.55 -19.13
CA VAL A 20 -13.26 -16.47 -18.71
C VAL A 20 -13.07 -17.05 -17.30
N HIS A 21 -11.84 -17.44 -16.98
CA HIS A 21 -11.39 -17.58 -15.59
C HIS A 21 -10.90 -16.22 -15.09
N THR A 22 -11.21 -15.92 -13.83
CA THR A 22 -10.86 -14.66 -13.19
C THR A 22 -9.90 -14.92 -12.05
N LEU A 23 -8.82 -14.14 -11.96
CA LEU A 23 -7.81 -14.19 -10.90
C LEU A 23 -7.71 -12.79 -10.29
N ASN A 24 -7.38 -12.72 -9.01
CA ASN A 24 -7.02 -11.47 -8.34
C ASN A 24 -5.90 -11.74 -7.35
N SER A 25 -5.07 -10.73 -7.13
CA SER A 25 -4.02 -10.74 -6.11
C SER A 25 -3.77 -9.29 -5.69
N THR A 26 -3.62 -9.06 -4.38
CA THR A 26 -3.26 -7.72 -3.88
C THR A 26 -1.77 -7.52 -4.13
N ALA A 27 -1.41 -6.45 -4.85
CA ALA A 27 0.00 -6.10 -5.02
C ALA A 27 0.61 -5.66 -3.68
N LEU A 28 0.03 -4.63 -3.06
CA LEU A 28 0.41 -4.10 -1.75
C LEU A 28 -0.82 -3.49 -1.06
N ALA A 29 -1.00 -3.79 0.22
CA ALA A 29 -2.01 -3.10 1.04
C ALA A 29 -1.31 -1.97 1.81
N THR A 30 -1.51 -0.72 1.38
CA THR A 30 -0.70 0.45 1.80
C THR A 30 -0.54 0.60 3.30
N THR A 31 -1.62 0.42 4.09
CA THR A 31 -1.57 0.51 5.54
C THR A 31 -0.67 -0.55 6.16
N ARG A 32 -0.81 -1.82 5.75
CA ARG A 32 0.02 -2.93 6.23
C ARG A 32 1.46 -2.80 5.77
N THR A 33 1.66 -2.36 4.52
CA THR A 33 2.99 -2.10 3.98
C THR A 33 3.71 -0.98 4.73
N ALA A 34 3.00 0.10 5.08
CA ALA A 34 3.57 1.19 5.86
C ALA A 34 4.00 0.73 7.25
N VAL A 35 3.14 -0.01 7.97
CA VAL A 35 3.49 -0.57 9.30
C VAL A 35 4.71 -1.48 9.20
N ALA A 36 4.74 -2.40 8.22
CA ALA A 36 5.88 -3.28 8.03
C ALA A 36 7.19 -2.53 7.75
N ILE A 37 7.15 -1.45 6.94
CA ILE A 37 8.33 -0.62 6.70
C ILE A 37 8.78 0.07 7.98
N ILE A 38 7.86 0.69 8.72
CA ILE A 38 8.16 1.41 9.96
C ILE A 38 8.82 0.46 10.97
N GLU A 39 8.23 -0.70 11.22
CA GLU A 39 8.72 -1.66 12.22
C GLU A 39 10.08 -2.26 11.85
N ASN A 40 10.33 -2.55 10.57
CA ASN A 40 11.56 -3.21 10.12
C ASN A 40 12.72 -2.24 9.82
N TYR A 41 12.44 -0.94 9.69
CA TYR A 41 13.44 0.08 9.40
C TYR A 41 13.58 1.15 10.50
N GLN A 42 12.95 0.95 11.66
CA GLN A 42 13.20 1.79 12.83
C GLN A 42 14.64 1.63 13.33
N LYS A 43 15.21 2.72 13.83
CA LYS A 43 16.52 2.77 14.48
C LYS A 43 16.37 3.09 15.97
N GLU A 44 17.44 2.87 16.73
CA GLU A 44 17.46 3.09 18.19
C GLU A 44 17.16 4.54 18.58
N ASP A 45 17.52 5.52 17.74
CA ASP A 45 17.24 6.94 17.95
C ASP A 45 15.80 7.35 17.57
N GLY A 46 14.96 6.40 17.16
CA GLY A 46 13.57 6.63 16.74
C GLY A 46 13.42 7.13 15.30
N THR A 47 14.50 7.28 14.54
CA THR A 47 14.41 7.53 13.10
C THR A 47 14.00 6.27 12.34
N ILE A 48 13.47 6.43 11.14
CA ILE A 48 13.07 5.32 10.26
C ILE A 48 13.84 5.43 8.96
N GLU A 49 14.66 4.44 8.63
CA GLU A 49 15.34 4.40 7.33
C GLU A 49 14.35 4.15 6.20
N ILE A 50 14.38 4.99 5.17
CA ILE A 50 13.60 4.77 3.96
C ILE A 50 14.30 3.68 3.10
N PRO A 51 13.60 2.59 2.75
CA PRO A 51 14.12 1.58 1.83
C PRO A 51 14.64 2.23 0.54
N LYS A 52 15.83 1.82 0.08
CA LYS A 52 16.52 2.45 -1.07
C LYS A 52 15.61 2.62 -2.29
N VAL A 53 14.73 1.64 -2.55
CA VAL A 53 13.81 1.63 -3.69
C VAL A 53 12.73 2.72 -3.63
N LEU A 54 12.41 3.20 -2.42
CA LEU A 54 11.36 4.17 -2.18
C LEU A 54 11.85 5.62 -2.23
N ARG A 55 13.17 5.86 -2.07
CA ARG A 55 13.76 7.20 -1.96
C ARG A 55 13.44 8.10 -3.17
N LYS A 56 13.40 7.54 -4.38
CA LYS A 56 13.04 8.30 -5.59
C LYS A 56 11.60 8.82 -5.60
N TYR A 57 10.69 8.16 -4.88
CA TYR A 57 9.30 8.59 -4.74
C TYR A 57 9.10 9.57 -3.58
N LEU A 58 10.10 9.71 -2.71
CA LEU A 58 10.07 10.59 -1.52
C LEU A 58 11.09 11.74 -1.66
N GLY A 59 11.32 12.24 -2.87
CA GLY A 59 12.20 13.40 -3.10
C GLY A 59 13.67 13.19 -2.70
N GLY A 60 14.14 11.94 -2.65
CA GLY A 60 15.50 11.61 -2.23
C GLY A 60 15.70 11.51 -0.71
N ILE A 61 14.64 11.67 0.09
CA ILE A 61 14.70 11.52 1.55
C ILE A 61 15.18 10.12 1.90
N LYS A 62 16.16 10.04 2.81
CA LYS A 62 16.78 8.78 3.24
C LYS A 62 16.20 8.27 4.56
N GLU A 63 15.68 9.16 5.39
CA GLU A 63 15.21 8.84 6.75
C GLU A 63 14.02 9.74 7.13
N ILE A 64 13.10 9.20 7.92
CA ILE A 64 12.07 9.97 8.62
C ILE A 64 12.57 10.19 10.04
N VAL A 65 12.60 11.45 10.47
CA VAL A 65 13.02 11.83 11.83
C VAL A 65 11.80 12.03 12.72
N PRO A 66 11.91 11.74 14.03
CA PRO A 66 10.87 12.11 14.99
C PRO A 66 10.55 13.61 14.88
N PRO A 67 9.28 14.01 14.85
CA PRO A 67 8.91 15.42 14.82
C PRO A 67 9.37 16.10 16.11
N GLU A 68 9.74 17.37 16.02
CA GLU A 68 9.90 18.20 17.22
C GLU A 68 8.61 18.16 18.03
N ARG A 69 8.73 17.91 19.34
CA ARG A 69 7.60 17.98 20.26
C ARG A 69 7.10 19.42 20.33
N LYS A 70 6.13 19.77 19.51
CA LYS A 70 5.32 20.96 19.74
C LYS A 70 4.41 20.68 20.92
N ASN A 71 4.43 21.55 21.94
CA ASN A 71 3.47 21.54 23.04
C ASN A 71 2.07 21.87 22.48
N LEU A 72 1.44 20.89 21.85
CA LEU A 72 0.05 20.95 21.41
C LEU A 72 -0.80 21.00 22.67
N LYS A 73 -1.24 22.20 23.05
CA LYS A 73 -2.26 22.37 24.09
C LYS A 73 -3.56 21.79 23.54
N TYR A 74 -4.02 20.67 24.11
CA TYR A 74 -5.38 20.22 23.91
C TYR A 74 -6.30 21.24 24.62
N SER A 75 -6.97 22.11 23.85
CA SER A 75 -8.05 22.92 24.39
C SER A 75 -9.31 22.06 24.40
N PHE A 76 -9.56 21.38 25.50
CA PHE A 76 -10.91 20.97 25.83
C PHE A 76 -11.62 22.26 26.27
N SER A 77 -12.55 22.74 25.45
CA SER A 77 -13.54 23.72 25.90
C SER A 77 -14.51 22.97 26.81
N GLU A 78 -14.61 23.42 28.06
CA GLU A 78 -15.76 23.13 28.92
C GLU A 78 -17.03 23.79 28.34
#